data_AF-A0A4Q7Z7N7-F1
#
_entry.id   AF-A0A4Q7Z7N7-F1
#
_cell.length_a   1.000
_cell.length_b   1.000
_cell.length_c   1.000
_cell.angle_alpha   90.00
_cell.angle_beta   90.00
_cell.angle_gamma   90.00
#
_symmetry.space_group_name_H-M   'P 1'
#
loop_
_entity.id
_entity.type
_entity.pdbx_description
1 polymer ?
#
loop_
_entity_poly.entity_id
_entity_poly.type
_entity_poly.pdbx_seq_one_letter_code
_entity_poly.pdbx_strand_id
1 'polypeptide(L)'
;MGCRRGLSEVFRAEAGAEFAFLVDDAGFWGPEQTDSGLLFHGSGLDVEVWFLDGHEPQVTTLIAPVASDGVRARGVWLDDLYVLSGCGPAQDVPGSAPTRRATLKRVQQHAAALRRLMPRLLTAEGAQLIARCRRG
;
A
#
# COMPACT_ATOMS: atom_id res chain seq x y z
N MET A 1 2.80 -26.46 -15.10
CA MET A 1 3.23 -25.69 -13.91
C MET A 1 3.88 -24.38 -14.35
N GLY A 2 3.10 -23.39 -14.82
CA GLY A 2 3.63 -22.15 -15.41
C GLY A 2 2.89 -20.85 -15.03
N CYS A 3 1.80 -20.92 -14.27
CA CYS A 3 0.96 -19.73 -14.02
C CYS A 3 1.37 -18.85 -12.83
N ARG A 4 2.20 -19.36 -11.90
CA ARG A 4 2.49 -18.65 -10.63
C ARG A 4 3.44 -17.47 -10.78
N ARG A 5 4.55 -17.63 -11.51
CA ARG A 5 5.49 -16.51 -11.79
C ARG A 5 4.84 -15.36 -12.57
N GLY A 6 3.89 -15.68 -13.46
CA GLY A 6 3.20 -14.67 -14.25
C GLY A 6 2.28 -13.76 -13.43
N LEU A 7 1.75 -14.22 -12.29
CA LEU A 7 0.87 -13.38 -11.47
C LEU A 7 1.62 -12.30 -10.70
N SER A 8 2.79 -12.61 -10.14
CA SER A 8 3.62 -11.62 -9.44
C SER A 8 4.14 -10.54 -10.40
N GLU A 9 4.52 -10.93 -11.62
CA GLU A 9 4.93 -9.97 -12.66
C GLU A 9 3.77 -9.08 -13.11
N VAL A 10 2.61 -9.68 -13.37
CA VAL A 10 1.38 -8.93 -13.69
C VAL A 10 0.98 -7.99 -12.55
N PHE A 11 1.08 -8.44 -11.31
CA PHE A 11 0.83 -7.62 -10.14
C PHE A 11 1.79 -6.42 -10.08
N ARG A 12 3.09 -6.64 -10.27
CA ARG A 12 4.09 -5.55 -10.24
C ARG A 12 3.84 -4.54 -11.35
N ALA A 13 3.50 -4.98 -12.55
CA ALA A 13 3.17 -4.09 -13.65
C ALA A 13 1.93 -3.24 -13.34
N GLU A 14 0.85 -3.86 -12.86
CA GLU A 14 -0.38 -3.15 -12.49
C GLU A 14 -0.15 -2.21 -11.29
N ALA A 15 0.51 -2.68 -10.24
CA ALA A 15 0.80 -1.88 -9.06
C ALA A 15 1.70 -0.69 -9.38
N GLY A 16 2.69 -0.87 -10.25
CA GLY A 16 3.54 0.23 -10.72
C GLY A 16 2.72 1.32 -11.44
N ALA A 17 1.77 0.92 -12.28
CA ALA A 17 0.90 1.87 -12.98
C ALA A 17 -0.11 2.55 -12.05
N GLU A 18 -0.83 1.79 -11.23
CA GLU A 18 -1.88 2.32 -10.36
C GLU A 18 -1.35 3.20 -9.22
N PHE A 19 -0.15 2.89 -8.72
CA PHE A 19 0.52 3.66 -7.66
C PHE A 19 1.47 4.75 -8.20
N ALA A 20 1.54 4.97 -9.52
CA ALA A 20 2.39 6.01 -10.13
C ALA A 20 2.13 7.42 -9.54
N PHE A 21 0.90 7.69 -9.10
CA PHE A 21 0.53 8.96 -8.43
C PHE A 21 1.38 9.26 -7.18
N LEU A 22 1.97 8.25 -6.54
CA LEU A 22 2.88 8.48 -5.41
C LEU A 22 4.10 9.28 -5.87
N VAL A 23 4.63 8.97 -7.04
CA VAL A 23 5.77 9.65 -7.64
C VAL A 23 5.32 10.96 -8.28
N ASP A 24 4.29 10.88 -9.13
CA ASP A 24 3.86 12.00 -9.97
C ASP A 24 3.25 13.16 -9.15
N ASP A 25 2.47 12.84 -8.11
CA ASP A 25 1.68 13.84 -7.37
C ASP A 25 2.13 14.01 -5.91
N ALA A 26 2.64 12.96 -5.26
CA ALA A 26 2.90 12.94 -3.82
C ALA A 26 4.39 13.06 -3.44
N GLY A 27 5.29 13.19 -4.42
CA GLY A 27 6.72 13.42 -4.21
C GLY A 27 7.49 12.20 -3.66
N PHE A 28 6.99 10.99 -3.90
CA PHE A 28 7.71 9.77 -3.60
C PHE A 28 8.72 9.43 -4.72
N TRP A 29 9.65 8.55 -4.39
CA TRP A 29 10.64 7.94 -5.26
C TRP A 29 10.38 6.43 -5.31
N GLY A 30 10.73 5.81 -6.44
CA GLY A 30 10.47 4.38 -6.70
C GLY A 30 9.67 4.17 -8.00
N PRO A 31 9.02 3.01 -8.18
CA PRO A 31 8.98 1.87 -7.26
C PRO A 31 10.28 1.06 -7.23
N GLU A 32 10.72 0.69 -6.04
CA GLU A 32 11.71 -0.38 -5.84
C GLU A 32 11.00 -1.73 -5.83
N GLN A 33 11.56 -2.74 -6.51
CA GLN A 33 11.03 -4.10 -6.48
C GLN A 33 11.54 -4.82 -5.24
N THR A 34 10.61 -5.35 -4.45
CA THR A 34 10.90 -6.23 -3.32
C THR A 34 10.51 -7.67 -3.64
N ASP A 35 10.88 -8.61 -2.78
CA ASP A 35 10.48 -10.02 -2.93
C ASP A 35 8.94 -10.15 -2.99
N SER A 36 8.25 -9.36 -2.18
CA SER A 36 6.79 -9.42 -2.00
C SER A 36 6.02 -8.44 -2.88
N GLY A 37 6.66 -7.44 -3.50
CA GLY A 37 5.94 -6.47 -4.33
C GLY A 37 6.74 -5.22 -4.66
N LEU A 38 6.18 -4.05 -4.33
CA LEU A 38 6.76 -2.74 -4.64
C LEU A 38 6.87 -1.88 -3.38
N LEU A 39 7.93 -1.08 -3.32
CA LEU A 39 8.21 -0.13 -2.25
C LEU A 39 8.41 1.27 -2.84
N PHE A 40 7.80 2.27 -2.20
CA PHE A 40 7.89 3.68 -2.54
C PHE A 40 8.34 4.46 -1.31
N HIS A 41 9.26 5.41 -1.51
CA HIS A 41 9.87 6.20 -0.44
C HIS A 41 9.54 7.67 -0.61
N GLY A 42 9.08 8.38 0.43
CA GLY A 42 8.84 9.81 0.28
C GLY A 42 8.17 10.43 1.47
N SER A 43 8.39 11.74 1.67
CA SER A 43 7.65 12.52 2.68
C SER A 43 7.68 11.94 4.10
N GLY A 44 8.80 11.28 4.48
CA GLY A 44 8.95 10.62 5.78
C GLY A 44 8.13 9.32 5.93
N LEU A 45 7.70 8.72 4.81
CA LEU A 45 6.91 7.50 4.74
C LEU A 45 7.52 6.52 3.74
N ASP A 46 7.41 5.24 4.07
CA ASP A 46 7.51 4.13 3.15
C ASP A 46 6.11 3.57 2.88
N VAL A 47 5.76 3.43 1.61
CA VAL A 47 4.56 2.73 1.17
C VAL A 47 4.98 1.44 0.49
N GLU A 48 4.58 0.32 1.06
CA GLU A 48 4.78 -0.98 0.44
C GLU A 48 3.46 -1.57 -0.03
N VAL A 49 3.47 -2.12 -1.24
CA VAL A 49 2.34 -2.86 -1.83
C VAL A 49 2.79 -4.29 -2.05
N TRP A 50 2.16 -5.24 -1.37
CA TRP A 50 2.54 -6.64 -1.39
C TRP A 50 1.50 -7.48 -2.12
N PHE A 51 1.98 -8.51 -2.80
CA PHE A 51 1.20 -9.65 -3.22
C PHE A 51 1.71 -10.90 -2.48
N LEU A 52 0.90 -11.39 -1.56
CA LEU A 52 1.18 -12.60 -0.79
C LEU A 52 0.59 -13.78 -1.54
N ASP A 53 1.43 -14.67 -2.09
CA ASP A 53 1.01 -15.79 -2.95
C ASP A 53 0.78 -17.12 -2.20
N GLY A 54 0.48 -17.03 -0.90
CA GLY A 54 0.25 -18.16 -0.01
C GLY A 54 -1.05 -18.93 -0.28
N HIS A 55 -1.47 -19.76 0.69
CA HIS A 55 -2.69 -20.58 0.58
C HIS A 55 -3.94 -19.73 0.27
N GLU A 56 -4.01 -18.53 0.87
CA GLU A 56 -5.00 -17.52 0.53
C GLU A 56 -4.28 -16.31 -0.06
N PRO A 57 -4.28 -16.15 -1.39
CA PRO A 57 -3.57 -15.04 -2.01
C PRO A 57 -4.19 -13.69 -1.63
N GLN A 58 -3.34 -12.71 -1.33
CA GLN A 58 -3.76 -11.40 -0.84
C GLN A 58 -2.95 -10.26 -1.46
N VAL A 59 -3.59 -9.10 -1.62
CA VAL A 59 -2.93 -7.82 -1.86
C VAL A 59 -3.03 -7.01 -0.58
N THR A 60 -1.91 -6.49 -0.09
CA THR A 60 -1.89 -5.63 1.10
C THR A 60 -1.07 -4.38 0.84
N THR A 61 -1.36 -3.32 1.59
CA THR A 61 -0.60 -2.08 1.53
C THR A 61 -0.22 -1.66 2.93
N LEU A 62 1.07 -1.44 3.16
CA LEU A 62 1.64 -1.10 4.45
C LEU A 62 2.23 0.32 4.36
N ILE A 63 1.88 1.16 5.32
CA ILE A 63 2.38 2.53 5.44
C ILE A 63 3.26 2.60 6.69
N ALA A 64 4.53 2.98 6.53
CA ALA A 64 5.49 3.01 7.61
C ALA A 64 6.24 4.35 7.67
N PRO A 65 6.08 5.11 8.75
CA PRO A 65 6.93 6.25 9.05
C PRO A 65 8.41 5.93 9.06
N VAL A 66 9.18 6.79 8.42
CA VAL A 66 10.64 6.77 8.40
C VAL A 66 11.11 8.02 9.15
N ALA A 67 11.91 7.80 10.20
CA ALA A 67 12.50 8.88 10.98
C ALA A 67 13.64 9.58 10.20
N SER A 68 14.05 10.76 10.65
CA SER A 68 15.09 11.55 9.98
C SER A 68 16.47 10.88 9.90
N ASP A 69 16.70 9.87 10.74
CA ASP A 69 17.89 9.00 10.72
C ASP A 69 17.77 7.84 9.72
N GLY A 70 16.67 7.77 8.97
CA GLY A 70 16.36 6.69 8.03
C GLY A 70 15.76 5.44 8.68
N VAL A 71 15.56 5.43 10.01
CA VAL A 71 15.03 4.27 10.71
C VAL A 71 13.53 4.17 10.49
N ARG A 72 13.12 3.02 9.95
CA ARG A 72 11.73 2.68 9.73
C ARG A 72 11.06 2.25 11.03
N ALA A 73 9.97 2.92 11.39
CA ALA A 73 9.13 2.51 12.50
C ALA A 73 8.06 1.50 12.03
N ARG A 74 7.43 0.80 12.98
CA ARG A 74 6.39 -0.22 12.70
C ARG A 74 5.31 0.30 11.73
N GLY A 75 5.10 -0.39 10.62
CA GLY A 75 4.05 0.00 9.66
C GLY A 75 2.62 -0.23 10.19
N VAL A 76 1.66 0.38 9.51
CA VAL A 76 0.21 0.17 9.71
C VAL A 76 -0.43 -0.20 8.39
N TRP A 77 -1.46 -1.04 8.44
CA TRP A 77 -2.16 -1.48 7.25
C TRP A 77 -3.08 -0.38 6.71
N LEU A 78 -3.22 -0.33 5.39
CA LEU A 78 -4.03 0.69 4.72
C LEU A 78 -5.50 0.62 5.11
N ASP A 79 -6.07 -0.56 5.28
CA ASP A 79 -7.47 -0.77 5.67
C ASP A 79 -7.75 -0.18 7.07
N ASP A 80 -6.90 -0.47 8.06
CA ASP A 80 -7.00 0.11 9.39
C ASP A 80 -6.92 1.64 9.35
N LEU A 81 -5.96 2.18 8.58
CA LEU A 81 -5.73 3.61 8.44
C LEU A 81 -6.90 4.30 7.70
N TYR A 82 -7.48 3.64 6.70
CA TYR A 82 -8.61 4.13 5.92
C TYR A 82 -9.89 4.20 6.76
N VAL A 83 -10.14 3.19 7.60
CA VAL A 83 -11.26 3.20 8.56
C VAL A 83 -11.04 4.26 9.63
N LEU A 84 -9.85 4.29 10.25
CA LEU A 84 -9.55 5.19 11.35
C LEU A 84 -9.56 6.68 10.95
N SER A 85 -9.29 6.97 9.67
CA SER A 85 -9.40 8.32 9.10
C SER A 85 -10.82 8.72 8.70
N GLY A 86 -11.78 7.79 8.79
CA GLY A 86 -13.17 8.03 8.39
C GLY A 86 -13.35 8.15 6.87
N CYS A 87 -12.42 7.63 6.06
CA CYS A 87 -12.55 7.65 4.60
C CYS A 87 -13.64 6.68 4.10
N GLY A 88 -13.84 5.57 4.81
CA GLY A 88 -14.86 4.57 4.50
C GLY A 88 -14.64 3.28 5.28
N PRO A 89 -15.42 2.24 5.02
CA PRO A 89 -15.32 0.97 5.73
C PRO A 89 -14.18 0.09 5.15
N ALA A 90 -13.72 -0.90 5.91
CA ALA A 90 -12.60 -1.78 5.50
C ALA A 90 -12.87 -2.55 4.20
N GLN A 91 -14.14 -2.78 3.85
CA GLN A 91 -14.54 -3.44 2.61
C GLN A 91 -14.17 -2.65 1.34
N ASP A 92 -13.86 -1.36 1.47
CA ASP A 92 -13.32 -0.53 0.38
C ASP A 92 -11.85 -0.87 0.09
N VAL A 93 -11.13 -1.47 1.05
CA VAL A 93 -9.73 -1.88 0.95
C VAL A 93 -9.57 -3.41 1.19
N PRO A 94 -10.17 -4.25 0.34
CA PRO A 94 -10.21 -5.69 0.59
C PRO A 94 -8.92 -6.40 0.13
N GLY A 95 -8.34 -7.21 1.01
CA GLY A 95 -7.08 -7.91 0.70
C GLY A 95 -7.22 -9.20 -0.12
N SER A 96 -8.27 -10.01 0.07
CA SER A 96 -8.38 -11.33 -0.57
C SER A 96 -8.41 -11.26 -2.12
N ALA A 97 -7.51 -12.02 -2.75
CA ALA A 97 -7.21 -11.99 -4.18
C ALA A 97 -6.98 -13.39 -4.80
N PRO A 98 -7.95 -14.33 -4.71
CA PRO A 98 -7.75 -15.73 -5.11
C PRO A 98 -7.55 -15.97 -6.62
N THR A 99 -7.73 -14.95 -7.44
CA THR A 99 -7.64 -15.03 -8.90
C THR A 99 -6.92 -13.81 -9.46
N ARG A 100 -6.33 -13.93 -10.66
CA ARG A 100 -5.72 -12.79 -11.39
C ARG A 100 -6.62 -11.56 -11.44
N ARG A 101 -7.90 -11.76 -11.78
CA ARG A 101 -8.89 -10.67 -11.86
C ARG A 101 -9.11 -10.01 -10.49
N ALA A 102 -9.16 -10.81 -9.43
CA ALA A 102 -9.28 -10.29 -8.08
C ALA A 102 -8.02 -9.50 -7.68
N THR A 103 -6.81 -10.00 -7.97
CA THR A 103 -5.54 -9.30 -7.73
C THR A 103 -5.52 -7.93 -8.37
N LEU A 104 -5.79 -7.83 -9.67
CA LEU A 104 -5.81 -6.54 -10.39
C LEU A 104 -6.84 -5.58 -9.79
N LYS A 105 -8.04 -6.08 -9.48
CA LYS A 105 -9.07 -5.28 -8.82
C LYS A 105 -8.60 -4.78 -7.44
N ARG A 106 -7.89 -5.61 -6.66
CA ARG A 106 -7.40 -5.21 -5.33
C ARG A 106 -6.32 -4.14 -5.43
N VAL A 107 -5.41 -4.25 -6.40
CA VAL A 107 -4.42 -3.20 -6.68
C VAL A 107 -5.12 -1.86 -6.90
N GLN A 108 -6.11 -1.82 -7.80
CA GLN A 108 -6.87 -0.60 -8.09
C GLN A 108 -7.60 -0.05 -6.85
N GLN A 109 -8.22 -0.91 -6.05
CA GLN A 109 -8.92 -0.51 -4.82
C GLN A 109 -7.95 0.06 -3.78
N HIS A 110 -6.81 -0.59 -3.57
CA HIS A 110 -5.78 -0.11 -2.65
C HIS A 110 -5.18 1.21 -3.13
N ALA A 111 -4.89 1.35 -4.43
CA ALA A 111 -4.40 2.60 -5.01
C ALA A 111 -5.42 3.73 -4.83
N ALA A 112 -6.70 3.49 -5.11
CA ALA A 112 -7.76 4.48 -4.94
C ALA A 112 -7.93 4.90 -3.46
N ALA A 113 -7.89 3.94 -2.53
CA ALA A 113 -7.98 4.21 -1.11
C ALA A 113 -6.79 5.03 -0.61
N LEU A 114 -5.57 4.66 -1.02
CA LEU A 114 -4.36 5.40 -0.66
C LEU A 114 -4.36 6.80 -1.27
N ARG A 115 -4.76 6.95 -2.54
CA ARG A 115 -4.87 8.26 -3.21
C ARG A 115 -5.82 9.20 -2.46
N ARG A 116 -6.94 8.68 -1.96
CA ARG A 116 -7.89 9.45 -1.13
C ARG A 116 -7.30 9.86 0.21
N LEU A 117 -6.45 9.03 0.78
CA LEU A 117 -5.86 9.22 2.10
C LEU A 117 -4.60 10.12 2.06
N MET A 118 -3.89 10.13 0.94
CA MET A 118 -2.59 10.78 0.78
C MET A 118 -2.58 12.27 1.20
N PRO A 119 -3.56 13.11 0.81
CA PRO A 119 -3.56 14.52 1.21
C PRO A 119 -3.56 14.73 2.73
N ARG A 120 -4.10 13.77 3.50
CA ARG A 120 -4.09 13.81 4.97
C ARG A 120 -2.81 13.23 5.55
N LEU A 121 -2.23 12.21 4.90
CA LEU A 121 -0.98 11.59 5.37
C LEU A 121 0.23 12.50 5.25
N LEU A 122 0.21 13.40 4.26
CA LEU A 122 1.28 14.38 4.03
C LEU A 122 1.24 15.58 4.99
N THR A 123 0.31 15.60 5.95
CA THR A 123 0.22 16.66 6.97
C THR A 123 0.73 16.18 8.32
N ALA A 124 0.91 17.10 9.27
CA ALA A 124 1.23 16.77 10.66
C ALA A 124 0.15 15.90 11.33
N GLU A 125 -1.11 16.00 10.89
CA GLU A 125 -2.20 15.14 11.38
C GLU A 125 -2.03 13.69 10.92
N GLY A 126 -1.42 13.47 9.75
CA GLY A 126 -1.08 12.15 9.22
C GLY A 126 -0.18 11.34 10.16
N ALA A 127 0.87 11.98 10.70
CA ALA A 127 1.75 11.34 11.67
C ALA A 127 1.01 10.92 12.95
N GLN A 128 0.09 11.75 13.45
CA GLN A 128 -0.73 11.44 14.62
C GLN A 128 -1.71 10.31 14.34
N LEU A 129 -2.31 10.29 13.14
CA LEU A 129 -3.21 9.23 12.70
C LEU A 129 -2.50 7.87 12.67
N ILE A 130 -1.30 7.81 12.09
CA ILE A 130 -0.48 6.59 12.08
C ILE A 130 -0.12 6.17 13.51
N ALA A 131 0.29 7.12 14.36
CA ALA A 131 0.59 6.84 15.77
C ALA A 131 -0.62 6.35 16.58
N ARG A 132 -1.84 6.77 16.24
CA ARG A 132 -3.09 6.26 16.83
C ARG A 132 -3.39 4.85 16.32
N CYS A 133 -3.25 4.62 15.03
CA CYS A 133 -3.46 3.32 14.39
C CYS A 133 -2.53 2.23 14.97
N ARG A 134 -1.29 2.59 15.32
CA ARG A 134 -0.32 1.67 15.96
C ARG A 134 -0.69 1.23 17.39
N ARG A 135 -1.57 1.98 18.06
CA ARG A 135 -1.94 1.77 19.47
C ARG A 135 -3.26 1.01 19.65
N GLY A 136 -4.08 0.94 18.60
CA GLY A 136 -5.25 0.06 18.54
C GLY A 136 -4.83 -1.37 18.22
#